data_AF-A0A417LJZ2-F1
#
_entry.id   AF-A0A417LJZ2-F1
#
_cell.length_a   1.000
_cell.length_b   1.000
_cell.length_c   1.000
_cell.angle_alpha   90.00
_cell.angle_beta   90.00
_cell.angle_gamma   90.00
#
_symmetry.space_group_name_H-M   'P 1'
#
loop_
_entity.id
_entity.type
_entity.pdbx_description
1 polymer ?
#
loop_
_entity_poly.entity_id
_entity_poly.type
_entity_poly.pdbx_seq_one_letter_code
_entity_poly.pdbx_strand_id
1 'polypeptide(L)'
;MNYYPKILPFYMTYPMPLIWEEEDTVMRDLEYLQELYPRQAKKYRKRIEELLERFDSEGSVLYDEYPDRMTLYKMAQDIYAVLEQEEKREQAEAAAVAAAPADGGEVSTTGDRISAGAAMNPAVRTAEAAAPLGPESMELIQVLLYGEIFRRRQKRGFRKF
;
A
#
# COMPACT_ATOMS: atom_id res chain seq x y z
N MET A 1 -35.51 55.05 12.42
CA MET A 1 -34.48 54.07 12.02
C MET A 1 -35.16 52.83 11.46
N ASN A 2 -35.09 52.59 10.15
CA ASN A 2 -35.64 51.37 9.55
C ASN A 2 -34.73 50.18 9.89
N TYR A 3 -35.14 49.39 10.88
CA TYR A 3 -34.55 48.09 11.19
C TYR A 3 -35.01 47.07 10.15
N TYR A 4 -34.35 47.05 9.00
CA TYR A 4 -34.41 45.87 8.12
C TYR A 4 -33.52 44.79 8.74
N PRO A 5 -34.04 43.62 9.14
CA PRO A 5 -33.17 42.50 9.43
C PRO A 5 -32.39 42.22 8.14
N LYS A 6 -31.05 42.26 8.21
CA LYS A 6 -30.19 41.78 7.14
C LYS A 6 -30.41 40.27 7.05
N ILE A 7 -31.44 39.88 6.31
CA ILE A 7 -31.74 38.49 5.99
C ILE A 7 -30.54 38.01 5.19
N LEU A 8 -29.72 37.17 5.82
CA LEU A 8 -28.63 36.50 5.13
C LEU A 8 -29.27 35.69 3.99
N PRO A 9 -28.81 35.87 2.75
CA PRO A 9 -29.39 35.14 1.65
C PRO A 9 -29.15 33.64 1.84
N PHE A 10 -30.10 32.82 1.39
CA PHE A 10 -30.13 31.37 1.63
C PHE A 10 -28.83 30.64 1.30
N TYR A 11 -28.03 31.14 0.36
CA TYR A 11 -26.75 30.54 -0.02
C TYR A 11 -25.63 30.76 1.01
N MET A 12 -25.77 31.70 1.96
CA MET A 12 -24.81 31.93 3.06
C MET A 12 -25.17 31.16 4.34
N THR A 13 -26.42 30.67 4.45
CA THR A 13 -26.88 29.83 5.58
C THR A 13 -26.57 28.35 5.39
N TYR A 14 -26.28 27.93 4.16
CA TYR A 14 -25.68 26.63 3.92
C TYR A 14 -24.17 26.77 4.16
N PRO A 15 -23.61 26.16 5.22
CA PRO A 15 -22.17 26.12 5.35
C PRO A 15 -21.59 25.51 4.08
N MET A 16 -20.59 26.17 3.50
CA MET A 16 -19.81 25.60 2.40
C MET A 16 -19.47 24.16 2.77
N PRO A 17 -19.88 23.16 1.99
CA PRO A 17 -19.58 21.77 2.33
C PRO A 17 -18.06 21.67 2.48
N LEU A 18 -17.62 21.27 3.68
CA LEU A 18 -16.20 21.11 4.03
C LEU A 18 -15.66 19.84 3.38
N ILE A 19 -15.74 19.78 2.05
CA ILE A 19 -15.22 18.69 1.22
C ILE A 19 -13.73 18.45 1.55
N TRP A 20 -13.02 19.52 1.87
CA TRP A 20 -11.61 19.50 2.28
C TRP A 20 -11.35 18.77 3.62
N GLU A 21 -12.27 18.83 4.60
CA GLU A 21 -12.08 18.12 5.87
C GLU A 21 -12.23 16.60 5.71
N GLU A 22 -13.13 16.17 4.84
CA GLU A 22 -13.34 14.75 4.53
C GLU A 22 -12.12 14.16 3.80
N GLU A 23 -11.51 14.91 2.89
CA GLU A 23 -10.27 14.49 2.20
C GLU A 23 -9.11 14.26 3.18
N ASP A 24 -8.95 15.15 4.16
CA ASP A 24 -7.91 15.04 5.20
C ASP A 24 -8.14 13.85 6.14
N THR A 25 -9.39 13.45 6.38
CA THR A 25 -9.68 12.23 7.16
C THR A 25 -9.27 10.96 6.42
N VAL A 26 -9.55 10.89 5.10
CA VAL A 26 -9.20 9.71 4.29
C VAL A 26 -7.69 9.52 4.21
N MET A 27 -6.93 10.61 4.11
CA MET A 27 -5.47 10.55 4.12
C MET A 27 -4.91 10.03 5.45
N ARG A 28 -5.48 10.46 6.58
CA ARG A 28 -5.12 9.96 7.92
C ARG A 28 -5.43 8.47 8.08
N ASP A 29 -6.59 8.03 7.62
CA ASP A 29 -6.97 6.61 7.69
C ASP A 29 -6.05 5.72 6.84
N LEU A 30 -5.59 6.24 5.70
CA LEU A 30 -4.63 5.55 4.85
C LEU A 30 -3.25 5.43 5.51
N GLU A 31 -2.79 6.49 6.17
CA GLU A 31 -1.55 6.45 6.96
C GLU A 31 -1.65 5.42 8.09
N TYR A 32 -2.78 5.40 8.80
CA TYR A 32 -3.06 4.42 9.84
C TYR A 32 -2.99 2.97 9.31
N LEU A 33 -3.58 2.69 8.15
CA LEU A 33 -3.49 1.36 7.52
C LEU A 33 -2.05 0.97 7.16
N GLN A 34 -1.22 1.94 6.74
CA GLN A 34 0.19 1.68 6.45
C GLN A 34 0.99 1.35 7.71
N GLU A 35 0.66 1.95 8.85
CA GLU A 35 1.25 1.63 10.15
C GLU A 35 0.88 0.23 10.63
N LEU A 36 -0.35 -0.22 10.37
CA LEU A 36 -0.81 -1.57 10.69
C LEU A 36 -0.11 -2.64 9.83
N TYR A 37 0.12 -2.36 8.53
CA TYR A 37 0.67 -3.32 7.57
C TYR A 37 1.96 -2.82 6.87
N PRO A 38 3.04 -2.51 7.60
CA PRO A 38 4.17 -1.77 7.05
C PRO A 38 4.99 -2.56 6.01
N ARG A 39 5.03 -3.89 6.09
CA ARG A 39 5.73 -4.75 5.13
C ARG A 39 4.97 -4.87 3.82
N GLN A 40 3.70 -5.25 3.92
CA GLN A 40 2.80 -5.45 2.78
C GLN A 40 2.57 -4.13 2.06
N ALA A 41 2.29 -3.05 2.78
CA ALA A 41 2.09 -1.73 2.20
C ALA A 41 3.29 -1.27 1.38
N LYS A 42 4.53 -1.47 1.87
CA LYS A 42 5.74 -1.13 1.09
C LYS A 42 5.88 -1.95 -0.18
N LYS A 43 5.65 -3.27 -0.12
CA LYS A 43 5.72 -4.17 -1.28
C LYS A 43 4.67 -3.80 -2.32
N TYR A 44 3.41 -3.67 -1.91
CA TYR A 44 2.29 -3.35 -2.79
C TYR A 44 2.40 -1.96 -3.36
N ARG A 45 2.79 -0.96 -2.55
CA ARG A 45 2.94 0.42 -3.02
C ARG A 45 3.96 0.54 -4.13
N LYS A 46 5.13 -0.13 -4.02
CA LYS A 46 6.12 -0.16 -5.09
C LYS A 46 5.51 -0.71 -6.40
N ARG A 47 4.77 -1.81 -6.32
CA ARG A 47 4.14 -2.44 -7.49
C ARG A 47 3.02 -1.57 -8.09
N ILE A 48 2.22 -0.93 -7.23
CA ILE A 48 1.17 0.01 -7.62
C ILE A 48 1.80 1.22 -8.34
N GLU A 49 2.88 1.79 -7.80
CA GLU A 49 3.59 2.92 -8.39
C GLU A 49 4.11 2.58 -9.81
N GLU A 50 4.75 1.41 -9.97
CA GLU A 50 5.23 0.90 -11.26
C GLU A 50 4.10 0.69 -12.27
N LEU A 51 2.97 0.13 -11.85
CA LEU A 51 1.82 -0.06 -12.74
C LEU A 51 1.23 1.29 -13.13
N LEU A 52 0.98 2.17 -12.17
CA LEU A 52 0.41 3.48 -12.42
C LEU A 52 1.32 4.36 -13.28
N GLU A 53 2.64 4.23 -13.18
CA GLU A 53 3.59 4.92 -14.08
C GLU A 53 3.39 4.50 -15.54
N ARG A 54 3.13 3.22 -15.81
CA ARG A 54 2.81 2.74 -17.17
C ARG A 54 1.49 3.32 -17.69
N PHE A 55 0.52 3.50 -16.80
CA PHE A 55 -0.78 4.10 -17.12
C PHE A 55 -0.77 5.63 -17.10
N ASP A 56 0.34 6.27 -16.72
CA ASP A 56 0.48 7.73 -16.63
C ASP A 56 0.75 8.31 -18.03
N SER A 57 -0.29 8.27 -18.87
CA SER A 57 -0.29 8.82 -20.22
C SER A 57 -1.22 10.04 -20.32
N GLU A 58 -0.96 10.94 -21.27
CA GLU A 58 -1.86 12.05 -21.58
C GLU A 58 -3.23 11.50 -22.04
N GLY A 59 -4.31 11.87 -21.34
CA GLY A 59 -5.66 11.34 -21.61
C GLY A 59 -5.93 9.95 -21.02
N SER A 60 -5.12 9.49 -20.05
CA SER A 60 -5.38 8.24 -19.34
C SER A 60 -6.67 8.30 -18.52
N VAL A 61 -7.37 7.15 -18.46
CA VAL A 61 -8.55 6.89 -17.60
C VAL A 61 -8.32 7.29 -16.15
N LEU A 62 -7.04 7.29 -15.72
CA LEU A 62 -6.61 7.70 -14.40
C LEU A 62 -7.02 9.15 -14.04
N TYR A 63 -7.21 10.02 -15.04
CA TYR A 63 -7.53 11.43 -14.84
C TYR A 63 -8.94 11.82 -15.30
N ASP A 64 -9.79 10.83 -15.61
CA ASP A 64 -11.19 11.09 -15.91
C ASP A 64 -11.91 11.66 -14.70
N GLU A 65 -12.87 12.55 -14.97
CA GLU A 65 -13.75 13.17 -13.96
C GLU A 65 -14.43 12.08 -13.11
N TYR A 66 -14.86 10.99 -13.76
CA TYR A 66 -15.48 9.83 -13.14
C TYR A 66 -14.86 8.54 -13.67
N PRO A 67 -13.81 8.00 -13.02
CA PRO A 67 -13.25 6.73 -13.43
C PRO A 67 -14.26 5.59 -13.20
N ASP A 68 -14.36 4.66 -14.16
CA ASP A 68 -15.21 3.48 -14.03
C ASP A 68 -14.71 2.57 -12.89
N ARG A 69 -15.65 2.06 -12.07
CA ARG A 69 -15.33 1.16 -10.96
C ARG A 69 -14.78 -0.18 -11.46
N MET A 70 -15.27 -0.67 -12.59
CA MET A 70 -14.82 -1.97 -13.12
C MET A 70 -13.40 -1.90 -13.66
N THR A 71 -12.99 -0.77 -14.25
CA THR A 71 -11.61 -0.59 -14.72
C THR A 71 -10.64 -0.51 -13.55
N LEU A 72 -11.00 0.24 -12.50
CA LEU A 72 -10.26 0.32 -11.25
C LEU A 72 -10.08 -1.06 -10.58
N TYR A 73 -11.15 -1.84 -10.51
CA TYR A 73 -11.12 -3.18 -9.94
C TYR A 73 -10.24 -4.14 -10.75
N LYS A 74 -10.32 -4.10 -12.10
CA LYS A 74 -9.44 -4.88 -12.98
C LYS A 74 -7.97 -4.53 -12.78
N MET A 75 -7.64 -3.24 -12.64
CA MET A 75 -6.26 -2.84 -12.34
C MET A 75 -5.78 -3.43 -11.01
N ALA A 76 -6.61 -3.43 -9.96
CA ALA A 76 -6.26 -4.07 -8.69
C ALA A 76 -6.05 -5.59 -8.85
N GLN A 77 -6.86 -6.26 -9.66
CA GLN A 77 -6.70 -7.70 -9.96
C GLN A 77 -5.40 -7.98 -10.71
N ASP A 78 -5.04 -7.15 -11.69
CA ASP A 78 -3.78 -7.28 -12.43
C ASP A 78 -2.57 -7.15 -11.49
N ILE A 79 -2.63 -6.22 -10.52
CA ILE A 79 -1.60 -6.05 -9.49
C ILE A 79 -1.52 -7.30 -8.60
N TYR A 80 -2.66 -7.79 -8.14
CA TYR A 80 -2.74 -9.01 -7.33
C TYR A 80 -2.11 -10.20 -8.04
N ALA A 81 -2.44 -10.42 -9.31
CA ALA A 81 -1.89 -11.52 -10.11
C ALA A 81 -0.36 -11.43 -10.26
N VAL A 82 0.19 -10.22 -10.41
CA VAL A 82 1.64 -10.06 -10.47
C VAL A 82 2.30 -10.32 -9.12
N LEU A 83 1.71 -9.83 -8.03
CA LEU A 83 2.23 -10.07 -6.68
C LEU A 83 2.21 -11.56 -6.32
N GLU A 84 1.17 -12.29 -6.71
CA GLU A 84 1.08 -13.74 -6.51
C GLU A 84 2.22 -14.48 -7.24
N GLN A 85 2.58 -14.03 -8.44
CA GLN A 85 3.72 -14.59 -9.18
C GLN A 85 5.06 -14.27 -8.51
N GLU A 86 5.23 -13.05 -8.01
CA GLU A 86 6.44 -12.64 -7.28
C GLU A 86 6.62 -13.46 -5.99
N GLU A 87 5.55 -13.66 -5.20
CA GLU A 87 5.61 -14.50 -4.00
C GLU A 87 5.94 -15.96 -4.29
N LYS A 88 5.35 -16.55 -5.34
CA LYS A 88 5.68 -17.92 -5.76
C LYS A 88 7.15 -18.06 -6.16
N ARG A 89 7.72 -17.05 -6.82
CA ARG A 89 9.14 -17.02 -7.18
C ARG A 89 10.03 -16.89 -5.96
N GLU A 90 9.72 -15.96 -5.06
CA GLU A 90 10.44 -15.79 -3.78
C GLU A 90 10.44 -17.09 -2.96
N GLN A 91 9.31 -17.81 -2.89
CA GLN A 91 9.21 -19.09 -2.21
C GLN A 91 10.04 -20.19 -2.88
N ALA A 92 10.03 -20.26 -4.22
CA ALA A 92 10.84 -21.22 -4.98
C ALA A 92 12.34 -20.96 -4.81
N GLU A 93 12.76 -19.70 -4.83
CA GLU A 93 14.16 -19.29 -4.59
C GLU A 93 14.59 -19.62 -3.15
N ALA A 94 13.75 -19.31 -2.15
CA ALA A 94 14.03 -19.67 -0.75
C ALA A 94 14.14 -21.20 -0.56
N ALA A 95 13.29 -21.98 -1.25
CA ALA A 95 13.37 -23.43 -1.23
C ALA A 95 14.65 -23.95 -1.92
N ALA A 96 15.07 -23.34 -3.02
CA ALA A 96 16.31 -23.69 -3.73
C ALA A 96 17.56 -23.39 -2.89
N VAL A 97 17.59 -22.26 -2.18
CA VAL A 97 18.70 -21.91 -1.27
C VAL A 97 18.74 -22.85 -0.06
N ALA A 98 17.59 -23.26 0.47
CA ALA A 98 17.52 -24.24 1.57
C ALA A 98 17.90 -25.67 1.14
N ALA A 99 17.73 -26.00 -0.15
CA ALA A 99 18.08 -27.31 -0.72
C ALA A 99 19.53 -27.40 -1.23
N ALA A 100 20.31 -26.31 -1.21
CA ALA A 100 21.73 -26.36 -1.50
C ALA A 100 22.44 -27.19 -0.41
N PRO A 101 23.18 -28.26 -0.77
CA PRO A 101 23.88 -29.07 0.22
C PRO A 101 24.92 -28.20 0.94
N ALA A 102 24.87 -28.20 2.27
CA ALA A 102 25.97 -27.72 3.09
C ALA A 102 27.19 -28.59 2.75
N ASP A 103 28.09 -28.06 1.92
CA ASP A 103 29.36 -28.70 1.64
C ASP A 103 30.13 -28.87 2.95
N GLY A 104 30.37 -30.13 3.32
CA GLY A 104 30.99 -30.53 4.56
C GLY A 104 32.47 -30.20 4.56
N GLY A 105 32.83 -29.04 5.10
CA GLY A 105 34.19 -28.70 5.49
C GLY A 105 34.45 -29.03 6.96
N GLU A 106 34.74 -30.30 7.28
CA GLU A 106 35.28 -30.67 8.59
C GLU A 106 36.73 -30.17 8.71
N VAL A 107 36.99 -29.17 9.56
CA VAL A 107 38.33 -28.97 10.14
C VAL A 107 38.18 -28.64 11.63
N SER A 108 38.52 -29.63 12.46
CA SER A 108 38.66 -29.51 13.91
C SER A 108 39.86 -28.66 14.29
N THR A 109 39.67 -27.67 15.17
CA THR A 109 40.62 -27.39 16.26
C THR A 109 39.89 -26.78 17.46
N THR A 110 39.82 -27.60 18.51
CA THR A 110 39.75 -27.29 19.95
C THR A 110 39.78 -25.82 20.38
N GLY A 111 38.80 -25.43 21.21
CA GLY A 111 39.03 -24.45 22.27
C GLY A 111 37.88 -23.49 22.56
N ASP A 112 37.20 -23.74 23.68
CA ASP A 112 36.68 -22.74 24.62
C ASP A 112 35.34 -22.00 24.39
N ARG A 113 34.47 -22.24 25.40
CA ARG A 113 33.50 -21.34 26.06
C ARG A 113 32.10 -21.23 25.46
N ILE A 114 31.26 -22.07 26.04
CA ILE A 114 29.81 -22.01 26.19
C ILE A 114 29.34 -20.57 26.50
N SER A 115 28.95 -19.80 25.48
CA SER A 115 28.07 -18.64 25.65
C SER A 115 26.63 -19.12 25.44
N ALA A 116 25.93 -19.38 26.54
CA ALA A 116 24.50 -19.57 26.57
C ALA A 116 23.81 -18.26 26.12
N GLY A 117 23.48 -18.16 24.84
CA GLY A 117 22.88 -16.95 24.27
C GLY A 117 22.25 -17.15 22.88
N ALA A 118 21.85 -18.38 22.53
CA ALA A 118 21.39 -18.67 21.17
C ALA A 118 20.30 -19.75 21.16
N ALA A 119 19.12 -19.43 21.71
CA ALA A 119 17.91 -20.20 21.45
C ALA A 119 16.67 -19.31 21.64
N MET A 120 16.68 -18.08 21.09
CA MET A 120 15.42 -17.38 20.83
C MET A 120 14.74 -18.08 19.66
N ASN A 121 13.54 -18.60 19.92
CA ASN A 121 12.75 -19.44 19.04
C ASN A 121 12.72 -18.95 17.57
N PRO A 122 12.94 -19.83 16.57
CA PRO A 122 12.72 -19.47 15.16
C PRO A 122 11.24 -19.12 14.87
N ALA A 123 10.33 -19.50 15.77
CA ALA A 123 8.90 -19.21 15.70
C ALA A 123 8.56 -17.71 15.78
N VAL A 124 9.39 -16.90 16.46
CA VAL A 124 9.17 -15.44 16.54
C VAL A 124 9.52 -14.77 15.21
N ARG A 125 10.46 -15.35 14.43
CA ARG A 125 10.78 -14.87 13.07
C ARG A 125 9.72 -15.26 12.05
N THR A 126 8.98 -16.34 12.27
CA THR A 126 7.87 -16.73 11.37
C THR A 126 6.60 -15.90 11.59
N ALA A 127 6.43 -15.26 12.75
CA ALA A 127 5.39 -14.23 12.92
C ALA A 127 5.73 -12.94 12.14
N GLU A 128 7.03 -12.72 11.86
CA GLU A 128 7.52 -11.65 10.99
C GLU A 128 7.56 -12.03 9.50
N ALA A 129 7.37 -13.29 9.13
CA ALA A 129 7.17 -13.66 7.74
C ALA A 129 5.84 -13.05 7.28
N ALA A 130 5.87 -12.26 6.21
CA ALA A 130 4.66 -11.68 5.64
C ALA A 130 3.64 -12.80 5.44
N ALA A 131 2.47 -12.66 6.07
CA ALA A 131 1.40 -13.63 5.90
C ALA A 131 1.13 -13.81 4.40
N PRO A 132 0.96 -15.06 3.92
CA PRO A 132 0.75 -15.33 2.50
C PRO A 132 -0.44 -14.52 1.96
N LEU A 133 -0.39 -14.19 0.67
CA LEU A 133 -1.40 -13.39 -0.04
C LEU A 133 -2.83 -13.92 0.20
N GLY A 134 -3.52 -13.38 1.20
CA GLY A 134 -4.89 -13.75 1.57
C GLY A 134 -5.95 -12.88 0.87
N PRO A 135 -7.25 -13.15 1.08
CA PRO A 135 -8.33 -12.32 0.53
C PRO A 135 -8.21 -10.85 0.97
N GLU A 136 -7.76 -10.62 2.20
CA GLU A 136 -7.50 -9.29 2.79
C GLU A 136 -6.48 -8.46 1.98
N SER A 137 -5.54 -9.11 1.28
CA SER A 137 -4.53 -8.40 0.50
C SER A 137 -5.13 -7.68 -0.70
N MET A 138 -6.23 -8.20 -1.26
CA MET A 138 -6.94 -7.55 -2.36
C MET A 138 -7.54 -6.22 -1.90
N GLU A 139 -8.14 -6.19 -0.71
CA GLU A 139 -8.71 -4.97 -0.12
C GLU A 139 -7.62 -3.94 0.16
N LEU A 140 -6.50 -4.38 0.74
CA LEU A 140 -5.35 -3.52 0.99
C LEU A 140 -4.78 -2.94 -0.33
N ILE A 141 -4.67 -3.76 -1.39
CA ILE A 141 -4.23 -3.30 -2.72
C ILE A 141 -5.19 -2.25 -3.27
N GLN A 142 -6.50 -2.46 -3.17
CA GLN A 142 -7.50 -1.50 -3.67
C GLN A 142 -7.38 -0.16 -2.94
N VAL A 143 -7.31 -0.17 -1.60
CA VAL A 143 -7.19 1.05 -0.80
C VAL A 143 -5.91 1.80 -1.13
N LEU A 144 -4.77 1.09 -1.22
CA LEU A 144 -3.49 1.69 -1.58
C LEU A 144 -3.50 2.24 -3.02
N LEU A 145 -4.11 1.52 -3.96
CA LEU A 145 -4.28 1.96 -5.35
C LEU A 145 -5.07 3.28 -5.38
N TYR A 146 -6.25 3.33 -4.76
CA TYR A 146 -7.08 4.53 -4.73
C TYR A 146 -6.38 5.71 -4.07
N GLY A 147 -5.64 5.48 -2.99
CA GLY A 147 -4.85 6.51 -2.34
C GLY A 147 -3.70 7.05 -3.19
N GLU A 148 -3.04 6.20 -3.99
CA GLU A 148 -2.03 6.65 -4.96
C GLU A 148 -2.64 7.47 -6.10
N ILE A 149 -3.77 7.00 -6.66
CA ILE A 149 -4.51 7.72 -7.71
C ILE A 149 -4.92 9.10 -7.20
N PHE A 150 -5.50 9.16 -5.99
CA PHE A 150 -5.92 10.40 -5.35
C PHE A 150 -4.73 11.36 -5.15
N ARG A 151 -3.62 10.89 -4.58
CA ARG A 151 -2.40 11.70 -4.41
C ARG A 151 -1.85 12.23 -5.72
N ARG A 152 -1.88 11.44 -6.80
CA ARG A 152 -1.43 11.88 -8.15
C ARG A 152 -2.35 12.96 -8.72
N ARG A 153 -3.67 12.81 -8.56
CA ARG A 153 -4.66 13.82 -8.99
C ARG A 153 -4.46 15.14 -8.27
N GLN A 154 -4.27 15.11 -6.95
CA GLN A 154 -4.00 16.31 -6.13
C GLN A 154 -2.72 17.04 -6.58
N LYS A 155 -1.60 16.32 -6.76
CA LYS A 155 -0.33 16.89 -7.24
C LYS A 155 -0.40 17.51 -8.65
N ARG A 156 -1.34 17.05 -9.49
CA ARG A 156 -1.54 17.59 -10.84
C ARG A 156 -2.54 18.74 -10.86
N GLY A 157 -3.58 18.67 -10.03
CA GLY A 157 -4.55 19.75 -9.83
C GLY A 157 -3.93 21.01 -9.20
N PHE A 158 -3.00 20.83 -8.26
CA PHE A 158 -2.28 21.94 -7.61
C PHE A 158 -1.37 22.74 -8.58
N ARG A 159 -1.05 22.21 -9.76
CA ARG A 159 -0.24 22.89 -10.79
C ARG A 159 -1.05 23.81 -11.71
N LYS A 160 -2.34 23.98 -11.47
CA LYS A 160 -3.19 24.90 -12.24
C LYS A 160 -3.63 26.12 -11.41
N PHE A 161 -2.69 26.86 -10.82
CA PHE A 161 -2.86 28.27 -10.46
C PHE A 161 -1.51 28.98 -10.50
#